data_AF-A0A957W149-F1
#
_entry.id   AF-A0A957W149-F1
#
_cell.length_a   1.000
_cell.length_b   1.000
_cell.length_c   1.000
_cell.angle_alpha   90.00
_cell.angle_beta   90.00
_cell.angle_gamma   90.00
#
_symmetry.space_group_name_H-M   'P 1'
#
loop_
_entity.id
_entity.type
_entity.pdbx_description
1 polymer ?
#
loop_
_entity_poly.entity_id
_entity_poly.type
_entity_poly.pdbx_seq_one_letter_code
_entity_poly.pdbx_strand_id
1 'polypeptide(L)' 'KYMSSAGLRALHNIFERLNASASEESAKKMKKGILDGSYKSPYLKLLNPSRDVVRTLSTSGFDMFLEIHTNAKTAISSFK' A
#
# COMPACT_ATOMS: atom_id res chain seq x y z
N LYS A 1 10.95 15.42 -2.71
CA LYS A 1 9.91 15.69 -1.67
C LYS A 1 10.05 14.58 -0.66
N TYR A 2 10.02 14.87 0.63
CA TYR A 2 10.24 13.86 1.68
C TYR A 2 8.92 13.50 2.39
N MET A 3 8.79 12.25 2.85
CA MET A 3 7.66 11.81 3.67
C MET A 3 8.15 11.50 5.08
N SER A 4 7.54 12.13 6.08
CA SER A 4 7.81 11.85 7.48
C SER A 4 6.93 10.71 8.02
N SER A 5 7.14 10.33 9.28
CA SER A 5 6.32 9.33 9.98
C SER A 5 4.83 9.68 10.00
N ALA A 6 4.47 10.96 9.99
CA ALA A 6 3.07 11.39 9.89
C ALA A 6 2.43 10.94 8.56
N GLY A 7 3.17 10.98 7.46
CA GLY A 7 2.69 10.49 6.16
C GLY A 7 2.50 8.97 6.14
N LEU A 8 3.43 8.22 6.74
CA LEU A 8 3.30 6.77 6.88
C LEU A 8 2.08 6.37 7.73
N ARG A 9 1.86 7.07 8.86
CA ARG A 9 0.68 6.87 9.69
C ARG A 9 -0.61 7.19 8.95
N ALA A 10 -0.62 8.26 8.15
CA ALA A 10 -1.77 8.59 7.33
C ALA A 10 -2.07 7.48 6.30
N LEU A 11 -1.06 6.95 5.60
CA LEU A 11 -1.23 5.83 4.68
C LEU A 11 -1.74 4.57 5.38
N HIS A 12 -1.19 4.23 6.55
CA HIS A 12 -1.67 3.11 7.35
C HIS A 12 -3.15 3.26 7.73
N ASN A 13 -3.54 4.43 8.22
CA ASN A 13 -4.94 4.71 8.58
C ASN A 13 -5.88 4.61 7.38
N ILE A 14 -5.46 5.08 6.20
CA ILE A 14 -6.24 4.92 4.97
C ILE A 14 -6.38 3.43 4.60
N PHE A 15 -5.27 2.69 4.64
CA PHE A 15 -5.25 1.26 4.35
C PHE A 15 -6.19 0.47 5.27
N GLU A 16 -6.12 0.69 6.59
CA GLU A 16 -6.98 0.03 7.57
C GLU A 16 -8.46 0.35 7.31
N ARG A 17 -8.79 1.63 7.05
CA ARG A 17 -10.18 2.04 6.78
C ARG A 17 -10.75 1.41 5.52
N LEU A 18 -9.95 1.28 4.46
CA LEU A 18 -10.37 0.63 3.22
C LEU A 18 -10.56 -0.89 3.39
N ASN A 19 -9.92 -1.50 4.39
CA ASN A 19 -10.05 -2.93 4.72
C ASN A 19 -10.99 -3.20 5.91
N ALA A 20 -11.61 -2.18 6.50
CA ALA A 20 -12.37 -2.30 7.75
C ALA A 20 -13.58 -3.26 7.66
N SER A 21 -14.09 -3.51 6.45
CA SER A 21 -15.20 -4.44 6.20
C SER A 21 -14.74 -5.88 5.92
N ALA A 22 -13.45 -6.18 6.02
CA ALA A 22 -12.93 -7.53 5.82
C ALA A 22 -13.34 -8.45 6.99
N SER A 23 -13.75 -9.68 6.67
CA SER A 23 -13.94 -10.72 7.69
C SER A 23 -12.61 -11.04 8.39
N GLU A 24 -12.66 -11.62 9.59
CA GLU A 24 -11.45 -12.03 10.31
C GLU A 24 -10.57 -12.98 9.50
N GLU A 25 -11.17 -13.89 8.73
CA GLU A 25 -10.45 -14.81 7.86
C GLU A 25 -9.73 -14.06 6.74
N SER A 26 -10.41 -13.09 6.11
CA SER A 26 -9.81 -12.23 5.09
C SER A 26 -8.67 -11.38 5.66
N ALA A 27 -8.82 -10.85 6.88
CA ALA A 27 -7.76 -10.10 7.55
C ALA A 27 -6.54 -10.97 7.86
N LYS A 28 -6.73 -12.24 8.27
CA LYS A 28 -5.63 -13.20 8.48
C LYS A 28 -4.92 -13.54 7.17
N LYS A 29 -5.68 -13.82 6.09
CA LYS A 29 -5.12 -14.07 4.75
C LYS A 29 -4.33 -12.88 4.23
N MET A 30 -4.86 -11.66 4.41
CA MET A 30 -4.19 -10.41 4.08
C MET A 30 -2.85 -10.29 4.82
N LYS A 31 -2.85 -10.42 6.16
CA LYS A 31 -1.60 -10.33 6.95
C LYS A 31 -0.57 -11.36 6.52
N LYS A 32 -0.98 -12.61 6.27
CA LYS A 32 -0.10 -13.67 5.77
C LYS A 32 0.47 -13.30 4.40
N GLY A 33 -0.39 -12.87 3.48
CA GLY A 33 0.02 -12.48 2.12
C GLY A 33 0.95 -11.27 2.09
N ILE A 34 0.83 -10.34 3.05
CA ILE A 34 1.77 -9.22 3.18
C ILE A 34 3.15 -9.77 3.56
N LEU A 35 3.21 -10.66 4.56
CA LEU A 35 4.47 -11.21 5.07
C LEU A 35 5.22 -12.06 4.03
N ASP A 36 4.50 -12.82 3.20
CA ASP A 36 5.10 -13.63 2.13
C ASP A 36 5.25 -12.88 0.79
N GLY A 37 4.82 -11.61 0.73
CA GLY A 37 4.92 -10.76 -0.45
C GLY A 37 3.91 -11.05 -1.56
N SER A 38 2.96 -11.98 -1.35
CA SER A 38 1.91 -12.31 -2.33
C SER A 38 0.72 -11.35 -2.34
N TYR A 39 0.58 -10.50 -1.31
CA TYR A 39 -0.52 -9.55 -1.20
C TYR A 39 -0.17 -8.19 -1.80
N LYS A 40 -1.08 -7.67 -2.62
CA LYS A 40 -1.13 -6.26 -3.02
C LYS A 40 -2.49 -5.68 -2.64
N SER A 41 -2.49 -4.44 -2.15
CA SER A 41 -3.72 -3.78 -1.74
C SER A 41 -4.65 -3.61 -2.95
N PRO A 42 -5.89 -4.13 -2.89
CA PRO A 42 -6.85 -3.98 -3.97
C PRO A 42 -7.41 -2.55 -4.04
N TYR A 43 -7.41 -1.81 -2.92
CA TYR A 43 -8.09 -0.52 -2.78
C TYR A 43 -7.17 0.69 -2.74
N LEU A 44 -5.86 0.50 -2.50
CA LEU A 44 -4.92 1.60 -2.35
C LEU A 44 -3.63 1.35 -3.13
N LYS A 45 -3.29 2.29 -4.01
CA LYS A 45 -2.05 2.28 -4.81
C LYS A 45 -1.44 3.66 -4.88
N LEU A 46 -0.15 3.74 -5.17
CA LEU A 46 0.59 4.99 -5.24
C LEU A 46 0.99 5.32 -6.67
N LEU A 47 0.69 6.54 -7.10
CA LEU A 47 1.05 7.05 -8.42
C LEU A 47 2.20 8.06 -8.30
N ASN A 48 3.29 7.76 -8.99
CA ASN A 48 4.46 8.62 -9.20
C ASN A 48 5.04 9.27 -7.91
N PRO A 49 5.32 8.50 -6.84
CA PRO A 49 6.03 9.04 -5.68
C PRO A 49 7.47 9.45 -6.06
N SER A 50 7.99 10.51 -5.44
CA SER A 50 9.40 10.88 -5.65
C SER A 50 10.35 9.85 -5.06
N ARG A 51 11.59 9.78 -5.56
CA ARG A 51 12.62 8.82 -5.12
C ARG A 51 12.80 8.75 -3.59
N ASP A 52 12.78 9.89 -2.91
CA ASP A 52 12.91 9.93 -1.44
C ASP A 52 11.73 9.24 -0.74
N VAL A 53 10.51 9.43 -1.27
CA VAL A 53 9.29 8.79 -0.75
C VAL A 53 9.33 7.30 -1.01
N VAL A 54 9.75 6.86 -2.20
CA VAL A 54 9.94 5.43 -2.50
C VAL A 54 10.90 4.80 -1.50
N ARG A 55 12.03 5.46 -1.22
CA ARG A 55 12.99 4.98 -0.23
C ARG A 55 12.36 4.85 1.16
N THR A 56 11.64 5.87 1.63
CA THR A 56 10.94 5.82 2.92
C THR A 56 9.93 4.67 2.98
N LEU A 57 9.15 4.47 1.91
CA LEU A 57 8.17 3.38 1.82
C LEU A 57 8.85 2.02 1.91
N SER A 58 9.93 1.79 1.14
CA SER A 58 10.70 0.55 1.18
C SER A 58 11.34 0.29 2.54
N THR A 59 11.95 1.30 3.16
CA THR A 59 12.54 1.15 4.51
C THR A 59 11.48 0.81 5.56
N SER A 60 10.24 1.29 5.40
CA SER A 60 9.13 1.02 6.31
C SER A 60 8.29 -0.23 5.95
N GLY A 61 8.61 -0.92 4.85
CA GLY A 61 7.89 -2.11 4.36
C GLY A 61 6.55 -1.85 3.69
N PHE A 62 6.22 -0.58 3.36
CA PHE A 62 4.95 -0.24 2.70
C PHE A 62 4.90 -0.67 1.24
N ASP A 63 6.05 -0.78 0.57
CA ASP A 63 6.17 -1.28 -0.80
C ASP A 63 5.85 -2.78 -0.94
N MET A 64 5.85 -3.52 0.17
CA MET A 64 5.44 -4.93 0.20
C MET A 64 3.98 -5.10 -0.24
N PHE A 65 3.10 -4.16 0.13
CA PHE A 65 1.66 -4.26 -0.13
C PHE A 65 1.05 -3.10 -0.92
N LEU A 66 1.70 -1.92 -0.96
CA LEU A 66 1.26 -0.83 -1.82
C LEU A 66 1.94 -0.92 -3.18
N GLU A 67 1.14 -1.12 -4.21
CA GLU A 67 1.64 -1.10 -5.58
C GLU A 67 1.99 0.34 -6.00
N ILE A 68 3.16 0.52 -6.60
CA ILE A 68 3.66 1.81 -7.08
C ILE A 68 3.65 1.82 -8.60
N HIS A 69 2.97 2.81 -9.18
CA HIS A 69 2.90 3.00 -10.63
C HIS A 69 3.50 4.34 -11.04
N THR A 70 4.04 4.43 -12.26
CA THR A 70 4.49 5.68 -12.87
C THR A 70 3.48 6.24 -13.88
N ASN A 71 2.49 5.43 -14.29
CA ASN A 71 1.47 5.78 -15.26
C ASN A 71 0.07 5.67 -14.64
N ALA A 72 -0.72 6.73 -14.78
CA ALA A 72 -2.07 6.82 -14.21
C ALA A 72 -3.04 5.79 -14.81
N LYS A 73 -3.00 5.58 -16.13
CA LYS A 73 -3.89 4.61 -16.81
C LYS A 73 -3.61 3.19 -16.33
N THR A 74 -2.33 2.82 -16.23
CA THR A 74 -1.92 1.53 -15.68
C THR A 74 -2.39 1.35 -14.25
N ALA A 75 -2.21 2.38 -13.41
CA ALA A 75 -2.66 2.34 -12.02
C ALA A 75 -4.17 2.13 -11.89
N ILE A 76 -4.97 2.84 -12.69
CA ILE A 76 -6.43 2.70 -12.70
C ILE A 76 -6.84 1.31 -13.19
N SER A 77 -6.22 0.80 -14.25
CA SER A 77 -6.52 -0.53 -14.79
C SER A 77 -6.12 -1.69 -13.88
N SER A 78 -5.23 -1.47 -12.90
CA SER A 78 -4.79 -2.54 -12.00
C SER A 78 -5.75 -2.75 -10.82
N PHE A 79 -6.73 -1.86 -10.60
CA PHE A 79 -7.74 -2.06 -9.55
C PHE A 79 -8.67 -3.20 -9.98
N LYS A 80 -8.80 -4.21 -9.12
CA LYS A 80 -9.60 -5.42 -9.34
C LYS A 80 -10.56 -5.59 -8.17
#